data_AF-A0A1M3M3R3-F1
#
_entry.id   AF-A0A1M3M3R3-F1
#
_cell.length_a   1.000
_cell.length_b   1.000
_cell.length_c   1.000
_cell.angle_alpha   90.00
_cell.angle_beta   90.00
_cell.angle_gamma   90.00
#
_symmetry.space_group_name_H-M   'P 1'
#
loop_
_entity.id
_entity.type
_entity.pdbx_description
1 polymer ?
#
loop_
_entity_poly.entity_id
_entity_poly.type
_entity_poly.pdbx_seq_one_letter_code
_entity_poly.pdbx_strand_id
1 'polypeptide(L)' 'MAKKSKIAKNEQRKVVVERYAARRAELKKALVDPNGSDESREAARLGLQKLPRDASPIRVRNRDAVDGRPRGNLSKF' A
#
# COMPACT_ATOMS: atom_id res chain seq x y z
N MET A 1 -21.92 9.79 -8.60
CA MET A 1 -21.56 9.42 -7.21
C MET A 1 -21.15 7.96 -7.13
N ALA A 2 -19.95 7.66 -6.64
CA ALA A 2 -19.50 6.30 -6.38
C ALA A 2 -20.23 5.68 -5.18
N LYS A 3 -20.23 4.34 -5.10
CA LYS A 3 -20.83 3.62 -3.95
C LYS A 3 -20.08 3.99 -2.65
N LYS A 4 -20.83 4.40 -1.61
CA LYS A 4 -20.28 4.74 -0.28
C LYS A 4 -19.34 3.65 0.28
N SER A 5 -19.73 2.39 0.11
CA SER A 5 -18.91 1.24 0.54
C SER A 5 -17.54 1.18 -0.14
N LYS A 6 -17.43 1.61 -1.40
CA LYS A 6 -16.14 1.67 -2.08
C LYS A 6 -15.29 2.78 -1.50
N ILE A 7 -15.85 3.97 -1.27
CA ILE A 7 -15.15 5.12 -0.67
C ILE A 7 -14.58 4.72 0.69
N ALA A 8 -15.42 4.18 1.58
CA ALA A 8 -15.02 3.68 2.89
C ALA A 8 -13.89 2.62 2.80
N LYS A 9 -13.98 1.67 1.86
CA LYS A 9 -12.93 0.66 1.65
C LYS A 9 -11.59 1.26 1.21
N ASN A 10 -11.59 2.36 0.46
CA ASN A 10 -10.35 3.03 0.05
C ASN A 10 -9.74 3.81 1.22
N GLU A 11 -10.59 4.42 2.05
CA GLU A 11 -10.14 5.12 3.25
C GLU A 11 -9.54 4.14 4.27
N GLN A 12 -10.19 3.01 4.51
CA GLN A 12 -9.64 1.92 5.32
C GLN A 12 -8.27 1.46 4.81
N ARG A 13 -8.07 1.38 3.49
CA ARG A 13 -6.76 1.02 2.91
C ARG A 13 -5.69 2.08 3.20
N LYS A 14 -6.01 3.37 3.14
CA LYS A 14 -5.04 4.43 3.49
C LYS A 14 -4.55 4.27 4.93
N VAL A 15 -5.48 4.07 5.86
CA VAL A 15 -5.15 3.84 7.29
C VAL A 15 -4.25 2.60 7.46
N VAL A 16 -4.56 1.50 6.77
CA VAL A 16 -3.72 0.29 6.82
C VAL A 16 -2.34 0.53 6.20
N VAL A 17 -2.27 1.25 5.08
CA VAL A 17 -0.99 1.62 4.45
C VAL A 17 -0.13 2.43 5.40
N GLU A 18 -0.69 3.48 6.02
CA GLU A 18 0.02 4.32 6.99
C GLU A 18 0.55 3.50 8.17
N ARG A 19 -0.29 2.60 8.73
CA ARG A 19 0.09 1.73 9.84
C ARG A 19 1.30 0.84 9.53
N TYR A 20 1.42 0.34 8.31
CA TYR A 20 2.46 -0.62 7.93
C TYR A 20 3.56 -0.01 7.03
N ALA A 21 3.53 1.30 6.76
CA ALA A 21 4.42 1.95 5.81
C ALA A 21 5.89 1.77 6.17
N ALA A 22 6.26 2.04 7.42
CA ALA A 22 7.64 1.93 7.90
C ALA A 22 8.16 0.49 7.80
N ARG A 23 7.46 -0.46 8.41
CA ARG A 23 7.83 -1.88 8.40
C ARG A 23 7.94 -2.44 6.98
N ARG A 24 7.04 -2.05 6.07
CA ARG A 24 7.10 -2.50 4.67
C ARG A 24 8.27 -1.88 3.91
N ALA A 25 8.64 -0.64 4.20
CA ALA A 25 9.80 0.01 3.59
C ALA A 25 11.11 -0.65 4.02
N GLU A 26 11.25 -0.98 5.31
CA GLU A 26 12.41 -1.72 5.85
C GLU A 26 12.58 -3.09 5.18
N LEU A 27 11.52 -3.90 5.13
CA LEU A 27 11.56 -5.21 4.49
C LEU A 27 11.85 -5.13 2.99
N LYS A 28 11.34 -4.09 2.31
CA LYS A 28 11.68 -3.86 0.89
C LYS A 28 13.15 -3.45 0.70
N LYS A 29 13.71 -2.64 1.61
CA LYS A 29 15.14 -2.27 1.56
C LYS A 29 16.01 -3.52 1.74
N ALA A 30 15.71 -4.34 2.75
CA ALA A 30 16.43 -5.59 2.99
C ALA A 30 16.36 -6.57 1.79
N LEU A 31 15.26 -6.56 1.04
CA LEU A 31 15.09 -7.42 -0.13
C LEU A 31 15.91 -6.95 -1.36
N VAL A 32 16.15 -5.64 -1.51
CA VAL A 32 16.88 -5.05 -2.65
C VAL A 32 18.36 -4.83 -2.34
N ASP A 33 18.77 -5.00 -1.09
CA ASP A 33 20.16 -4.80 -0.67
C ASP A 33 21.12 -5.76 -1.43
N PRO A 34 22.04 -5.23 -2.26
CA PRO A 34 22.99 -6.05 -3.01
C PRO A 34 23.95 -6.81 -2.10
N ASN A 35 24.21 -6.32 -0.88
CA ASN A 35 25.12 -6.94 0.09
C ASN A 35 24.43 -7.92 1.05
N GLY A 36 23.11 -8.09 0.93
CA GLY A 36 22.35 -9.02 1.77
C GLY A 36 22.64 -10.49 1.42
N SER A 37 22.70 -11.34 2.44
CA SER A 37 22.71 -12.80 2.26
C SER A 37 21.39 -13.30 1.69
N ASP A 38 21.41 -14.45 1.02
CA ASP A 38 20.19 -15.04 0.47
C ASP A 38 19.16 -15.37 1.57
N GLU A 39 19.63 -15.73 2.77
CA GLU A 39 18.78 -15.97 3.94
C GLU A 39 18.06 -14.70 4.41
N SER A 40 18.73 -13.55 4.41
CA SER A 40 18.11 -12.28 4.82
C SER A 40 17.08 -11.80 3.78
N ARG A 41 17.35 -12.04 2.49
CA ARG A 41 16.42 -11.78 1.40
C ARG A 41 15.17 -12.66 1.49
N GLU A 42 15.32 -13.94 1.76
CA GLU A 42 14.19 -14.86 1.94
C GLU A 42 13.37 -14.52 3.20
N ALA A 43 14.03 -14.19 4.31
CA ALA A 43 13.35 -13.69 5.51
C ALA A 43 12.55 -12.41 5.24
N ALA A 44 13.12 -11.46 4.49
CA ALA A 44 12.44 -10.23 4.09
C ALA A 44 11.24 -10.52 3.17
N ARG A 45 11.38 -11.47 2.24
CA ARG A 45 10.31 -11.90 1.34
C ARG A 45 9.14 -12.54 2.10
N LEU A 46 9.43 -13.47 3.01
CA LEU A 46 8.43 -14.08 3.88
C LEU A 46 7.78 -13.04 4.81
N GLY A 47 8.57 -12.11 5.35
CA GLY A 47 8.08 -10.98 6.14
C GLY A 47 7.08 -10.11 5.37
N LEU A 48 7.37 -9.79 4.11
CA LEU A 48 6.46 -9.04 3.24
C LEU A 48 5.17 -9.79 2.94
N GLN A 49 5.23 -11.12 2.77
CA GLN A 49 4.05 -11.95 2.51
C GLN A 49 3.13 -12.09 3.73
N LYS A 50 3.70 -12.06 4.95
CA LYS A 50 2.93 -12.08 6.20
C LYS A 50 2.15 -10.79 6.46
N LEU A 51 2.49 -9.68 5.80
CA LEU A 51 1.76 -8.42 5.95
C LEU A 51 0.38 -8.48 5.27
N PRO A 52 -0.62 -7.73 5.76
CA PRO A 52 -1.91 -7.61 5.09
C PRO A 52 -1.74 -7.12 3.65
N ARG A 53 -2.49 -7.71 2.70
CA ARG A 53 -2.43 -7.29 1.28
C ARG A 53 -2.69 -5.80 1.09
N ASP A 54 -3.63 -5.26 1.86
CA ASP A 54 -4.04 -3.85 1.80
C ASP A 54 -3.00 -2.90 2.41
N ALA A 55 -1.92 -3.38 3.04
CA ALA A 55 -0.76 -2.58 3.44
C ALA A 55 0.08 -2.09 2.24
N SER A 56 -0.18 -2.60 1.02
CA SER A 56 0.48 -2.12 -0.19
C SER A 56 -0.19 -0.83 -0.70
N PRO A 57 0.55 0.28 -0.85
CA PRO A 57 0.01 1.55 -1.35
C PRO A 57 -0.53 1.44 -2.77
N ILE A 58 -0.03 0.48 -3.56
CA ILE A 58 -0.49 0.22 -4.95
C ILE A 58 -1.99 -0.12 -5.00
N ARG A 59 -2.59 -0.58 -3.89
CA ARG A 59 -4.01 -0.95 -3.81
C ARG A 59 -4.92 0.22 -3.46
N VAL A 60 -4.36 1.36 -3.07
CA VAL A 60 -5.11 2.60 -2.90
C VAL A 60 -5.40 3.18 -4.27
N ARG A 61 -6.64 3.63 -4.49
CA ARG A 61 -7.04 4.25 -5.75
C ARG A 61 -7.33 5.72 -5.50
N ASN A 62 -6.73 6.59 -6.32
CA ASN A 62 -7.09 8.01 -6.32
C ASN A 62 -8.53 8.15 -6.80
N ARG A 63 -9.34 8.83 -6.00
CA ARG A 63 -10.75 9.10 -6.26
C ARG A 63 -11.00 10.57 -6.03
N ASP A 64 -11.92 11.12 -6.79
CA ASP A 64 -12.39 12.48 -6.54
C ASP A 64 -12.89 12.65 -5.10
N ALA A 65 -12.65 13.81 -4.51
CA ALA A 65 -12.96 14.13 -3.12
C ALA A 65 -14.47 14.32 -2.90
N VAL A 66 -15.19 14.78 -3.92
CA VAL A 66 -16.63 15.07 -3.82
C VAL A 66 -17.45 13.84 -4.18
N ASP A 67 -17.29 13.32 -5.41
CA ASP A 67 -18.18 12.29 -5.93
C ASP A 67 -17.61 10.86 -5.83
N GLY A 68 -16.32 10.71 -5.51
CA GLY A 68 -15.61 9.44 -5.41
C GLY A 68 -15.24 8.79 -6.75
N ARG A 69 -15.29 9.52 -7.88
CA ARG A 69 -15.01 9.02 -9.22
C ARG A 69 -13.57 8.48 -9.31
N PRO A 70 -13.36 7.22 -9.74
CA PRO A 70 -12.04 6.57 -9.72
C PRO A 70 -11.18 6.82 -10.97
N ARG A 71 -11.65 7.62 -11.92
CA ARG A 71 -11.01 7.90 -13.21
C ARG A 71 -11.10 9.39 -13.53
N GLY A 72 -10.12 9.91 -14.27
CA GLY A 72 -10.02 11.34 -14.57
C GLY A 72 -9.79 12.19 -13.31
N ASN A 73 -9.15 11.62 -12.29
CA ASN A 73 -8.71 12.39 -11.13
C ASN A 73 -7.51 13.24 -11.55
N LEU A 74 -7.50 14.50 -11.11
CA LEU A 74 -6.41 15.43 -11.31
C LEU A 74 -5.62 15.52 -9.99
N SER A 75 -4.42 14.98 -9.94
CA SER A 75 -3.61 14.91 -8.71
C SER A 75 -3.15 16.26 -8.16
N LYS A 76 -3.36 17.35 -8.90
CA LYS A 76 -3.04 18.71 -8.49
C LYS A 76 -4.11 19.32 -7.57
N PHE A 77 -5.35 18.82 -7.65
CA PHE A 77 -6.53 19.40 -7.02
C PHE A 77 -7.12 18.47 -5.95
#